data_AF-A0A6V7W612-F1
#
_entry.id   AF-A0A6V7W612-F1
#
_cell.length_a   1.000
_cell.length_b   1.000
_cell.length_c   1.000
_cell.angle_alpha   90.00
_cell.angle_beta   90.00
_cell.angle_gamma   90.00
#
_symmetry.space_group_name_H-M   'P 1'
#
loop_
_entity.id
_entity.type
_entity.pdbx_description
1 polymer ?
#
loop_
_entity_poly.entity_id
_entity_poly.type
_entity_poly.pdbx_seq_one_letter_code
_entity_poly.pdbx_strand_id
1 'polypeptide(L)'
;MQYFSIIIVINPINQIAEKKFFVPQEFGPFRIIVRGIVLFLVVLVAESIPTFGPLLDLSGGSTQTSTALIYPCICYLFLNASEQKFKLKETNKNIKIKFNENKVTFYSEYNEYATLKELILLNYKLNNFLFFLVS
;
A
#
# COMPACT_ATOMS: atom_id res chain seq x y z
N MET A 1 -26.41 -18.27 11.64
CA MET A 1 -25.37 -17.28 12.00
C MET A 1 -24.34 -17.03 10.89
N GLN A 2 -23.94 -18.04 10.10
CA GLN A 2 -22.89 -17.87 9.06
C GLN A 2 -23.24 -16.86 7.94
N TYR A 3 -24.50 -16.78 7.51
CA TYR A 3 -24.92 -15.87 6.44
C TYR A 3 -24.73 -14.38 6.80
N PHE A 4 -24.86 -14.02 8.07
CA PHE A 4 -24.71 -12.64 8.52
C PHE A 4 -23.26 -12.14 8.40
N SER A 5 -22.28 -12.99 8.69
CA SER A 5 -20.86 -12.66 8.54
C SER A 5 -20.49 -12.38 7.08
N ILE A 6 -21.06 -13.14 6.15
CA ILE A 6 -20.83 -12.95 4.71
C ILE A 6 -21.34 -11.57 4.27
N ILE A 7 -22.51 -11.15 4.76
CA ILE A 7 -23.10 -9.84 4.45
C ILE A 7 -22.21 -8.70 4.97
N ILE A 8 -21.65 -8.84 6.18
CA ILE A 8 -20.74 -7.84 6.76
C ILE A 8 -19.46 -7.71 5.93
N VAL A 9 -18.85 -8.83 5.55
CA VAL A 9 -17.58 -8.85 4.80
C VAL A 9 -17.77 -8.33 3.37
N ILE A 10 -18.90 -8.62 2.73
CA ILE A 10 -19.13 -8.24 1.34
C ILE A 10 -19.60 -6.78 1.15
N ASN A 11 -20.19 -6.18 2.18
CA ASN A 11 -20.64 -4.80 2.12
C ASN A 11 -19.53 -3.78 1.78
N PRO A 12 -18.34 -3.78 2.42
CA PRO A 12 -17.25 -2.88 2.02
C PRO A 12 -16.75 -3.16 0.60
N ILE A 13 -16.71 -4.42 0.16
CA ILE A 13 -16.33 -4.80 -1.21
C ILE A 13 -17.31 -4.17 -2.22
N ASN A 14 -18.60 -4.27 -1.95
CA ASN A 14 -19.63 -3.64 -2.76
C ASN A 14 -19.52 -2.11 -2.76
N GLN A 15 -19.16 -1.49 -1.64
CA GLN A 15 -18.95 -0.03 -1.57
C GLN A 15 -17.72 0.41 -2.37
N ILE A 16 -16.65 -0.39 -2.40
CA ILE A 16 -15.46 -0.12 -3.23
C ILE A 16 -15.82 -0.24 -4.72
N ALA A 17 -16.59 -1.27 -5.09
CA ALA A 17 -17.10 -1.42 -6.45
C ALA A 17 -18.01 -0.24 -6.85
N GLU A 18 -18.98 0.13 -6.00
CA GLU A 18 -19.86 1.29 -6.22
C GLU A 18 -19.05 2.58 -6.42
N LYS A 19 -18.01 2.82 -5.63
CA LYS A 19 -17.11 3.98 -5.81
C LYS A 19 -16.33 3.92 -7.12
N LYS A 20 -15.82 2.75 -7.52
CA LYS A 20 -15.08 2.57 -8.77
C LYS A 20 -15.95 2.82 -10.00
N PHE A 21 -17.24 2.49 -9.91
CA PHE A 21 -18.23 2.75 -10.96
C PHE A 21 -18.96 4.11 -10.79
N PHE A 22 -18.46 5.01 -9.92
CA PHE A 22 -19.03 6.33 -9.64
C PHE A 22 -20.55 6.32 -9.36
N VAL A 23 -21.01 5.31 -8.65
CA VAL A 23 -22.43 5.16 -8.31
C VAL A 23 -22.81 6.13 -7.20
N PRO A 24 -23.84 6.97 -7.39
CA PRO A 24 -24.34 7.82 -6.32
C PRO A 24 -24.81 6.95 -5.15
N GLN A 25 -24.46 7.33 -3.91
CA GLN A 25 -24.81 6.58 -2.69
C GLN A 25 -26.30 6.64 -2.32
N GLU A 26 -27.12 7.24 -3.18
CA GLU A 26 -28.57 7.26 -3.04
C GLU A 26 -29.16 5.87 -3.31
N PHE A 27 -30.34 5.60 -2.72
CA PHE A 27 -31.05 4.34 -2.94
C PHE A 27 -31.63 4.28 -4.36
N GLY A 28 -30.78 3.95 -5.33
CA GLY A 28 -31.15 3.76 -6.73
C GLY A 28 -31.12 2.28 -7.16
N PRO A 29 -31.88 1.91 -8.21
CA PRO A 29 -31.85 0.57 -8.79
C PRO A 29 -30.46 0.19 -9.33
N PHE A 30 -29.64 1.18 -9.67
CA PHE A 30 -28.25 0.99 -10.11
C PHE A 30 -27.39 0.29 -9.06
N ARG A 31 -27.65 0.54 -7.77
CA ARG A 31 -26.94 -0.11 -6.66
C ARG A 31 -27.23 -1.61 -6.59
N ILE A 32 -28.47 -2.00 -6.86
CA ILE A 32 -28.89 -3.41 -6.90
C ILE A 32 -28.20 -4.11 -8.08
N ILE A 33 -28.13 -3.45 -9.23
CA ILE A 33 -27.46 -3.99 -10.43
C ILE A 33 -25.97 -4.19 -10.18
N VAL A 34 -25.26 -3.19 -9.64
CA VAL A 34 -23.81 -3.31 -9.38
C VAL A 34 -23.52 -4.42 -8.36
N ARG A 35 -24.28 -4.49 -7.27
CA ARG A 35 -24.14 -5.57 -6.28
C ARG A 35 -24.45 -6.94 -6.87
N GLY A 36 -25.46 -7.03 -7.72
CA GLY A 36 -25.80 -8.25 -8.45
C GLY A 36 -24.67 -8.70 -9.37
N ILE A 37 -24.06 -7.79 -10.13
CA ILE A 37 -22.93 -8.08 -11.01
C ILE A 37 -21.71 -8.53 -10.20
N VAL A 38 -21.38 -7.86 -9.10
CA VAL A 38 -20.25 -8.23 -8.23
C VAL A 38 -20.46 -9.63 -7.67
N LEU A 39 -21.65 -9.94 -7.15
CA LEU A 39 -21.97 -11.29 -6.66
C LEU A 39 -21.92 -12.33 -7.77
N PHE A 40 -22.45 -12.01 -8.95
CA PHE A 40 -22.42 -12.90 -10.11
C PHE A 40 -20.98 -13.24 -10.51
N LEU A 41 -20.09 -12.25 -10.59
CA LEU A 41 -18.67 -12.47 -10.86
C LEU A 41 -17.99 -13.33 -9.79
N VAL A 42 -18.29 -13.09 -8.51
CA VAL A 42 -17.75 -13.91 -7.42
C VAL A 42 -18.19 -15.36 -7.54
N VAL A 43 -19.47 -15.61 -7.88
CA VAL A 43 -20.00 -16.97 -8.09
C VAL A 43 -19.35 -17.62 -9.32
N LEU A 44 -19.18 -16.90 -10.43
CA LEU A 44 -18.50 -17.43 -11.62
C LEU A 44 -17.06 -17.83 -11.32
N VAL A 45 -16.34 -17.00 -10.55
CA VAL A 45 -14.98 -17.33 -10.11
C VAL A 45 -15.03 -18.57 -9.22
N ALA A 46 -15.95 -18.61 -8.25
CA ALA A 46 -16.16 -19.74 -7.33
C ALA A 46 -16.43 -21.07 -8.05
N GLU A 47 -17.19 -21.04 -9.14
CA GLU A 47 -17.51 -22.21 -9.95
C GLU A 47 -16.36 -22.61 -10.89
N SER A 48 -15.62 -21.63 -11.42
CA SER A 48 -14.55 -21.86 -12.39
C SER A 48 -13.28 -22.44 -11.78
N ILE A 49 -12.99 -22.16 -10.51
CA ILE A 49 -11.76 -22.59 -9.84
C ILE A 49 -12.10 -23.62 -8.76
N PRO A 50 -11.90 -24.92 -9.00
CA PRO A 50 -12.29 -25.97 -8.07
C PRO A 50 -11.45 -26.01 -6.78
N THR A 51 -10.26 -25.37 -6.75
CA THR A 51 -9.36 -25.37 -5.58
C THR A 51 -8.83 -23.97 -5.27
N PHE A 52 -9.51 -23.27 -4.34
CA PHE A 52 -9.11 -21.93 -3.89
C PHE A 52 -7.97 -21.89 -2.88
N GLY A 53 -7.62 -23.02 -2.26
CA GLY A 53 -6.66 -23.07 -1.14
C GLY A 53 -5.34 -22.35 -1.45
N PRO A 54 -4.57 -22.78 -2.47
CA PRO A 54 -3.27 -22.16 -2.76
C PRO A 54 -3.33 -20.67 -3.14
N LEU A 55 -4.40 -20.24 -3.83
CA LEU A 55 -4.58 -18.83 -4.21
C LEU A 55 -4.96 -17.96 -3.02
N LEU A 56 -5.81 -18.47 -2.14
CA LEU A 56 -6.22 -17.78 -0.92
C LEU A 56 -5.07 -17.69 0.08
N ASP A 57 -4.28 -18.76 0.21
CA ASP A 57 -3.10 -18.79 1.08
C ASP A 57 -2.01 -17.83 0.59
N LEU A 58 -1.79 -17.76 -0.74
CA LEU A 58 -0.83 -16.84 -1.32
C LEU A 58 -1.27 -15.38 -1.16
N SER A 59 -2.53 -15.06 -1.49
CA SER A 59 -3.06 -13.68 -1.40
C SER A 59 -3.23 -13.22 0.04
N GLY A 60 -3.70 -14.10 0.93
CA GLY A 60 -3.80 -13.85 2.36
C GLY A 60 -2.43 -13.65 2.99
N GLY A 61 -1.48 -14.56 2.73
CA GLY A 61 -0.12 -14.47 3.24
C GLY A 61 0.63 -13.22 2.76
N SER A 62 0.53 -12.87 1.48
CA SER A 62 1.20 -11.68 0.92
C SER A 62 0.60 -10.37 1.43
N THR A 63 -0.72 -10.28 1.52
CA THR A 63 -1.42 -9.08 2.03
C THR A 63 -1.17 -8.91 3.52
N GLN A 64 -1.21 -10.01 4.28
CA GLN A 64 -0.95 -10.00 5.72
C GLN A 64 0.51 -9.61 6.02
N THR A 65 1.47 -10.17 5.29
CA THR A 65 2.89 -9.81 5.44
C THR A 65 3.13 -8.34 5.06
N SER A 66 2.52 -7.88 3.98
CA SER A 66 2.64 -6.47 3.54
C SER A 66 2.05 -5.50 4.57
N THR A 67 0.90 -5.83 5.13
CA THR A 67 0.23 -4.97 6.12
C THR A 67 0.95 -5.00 7.47
N ALA A 68 1.39 -6.18 7.91
CA ALA A 68 1.98 -6.37 9.24
C ALA A 68 3.46 -5.99 9.33
N LEU A 69 4.21 -6.08 8.22
CA LEU A 69 5.65 -5.81 8.21
C LEU A 69 6.02 -4.64 7.30
N ILE A 70 5.56 -4.63 6.06
CA ILE A 70 6.01 -3.61 5.08
C ILE A 70 5.45 -2.23 5.46
N TYR A 71 4.17 -2.14 5.78
CA TYR A 71 3.53 -0.87 6.16
C TYR A 71 4.16 -0.21 7.40
N PRO A 72 4.32 -0.88 8.56
CA PRO A 72 4.97 -0.24 9.72
C PRO A 72 6.43 0.12 9.45
N CYS A 73 7.17 -0.68 8.68
CA CYS A 73 8.53 -0.33 8.28
C CYS A 73 8.58 0.97 7.46
N ILE A 74 7.71 1.12 6.46
CA ILE A 74 7.65 2.34 5.65
C ILE A 74 7.28 3.55 6.52
N CYS A 75 6.30 3.40 7.41
CA CYS A 75 5.90 4.45 8.35
C CYS A 75 7.06 4.86 9.28
N TYR A 76 7.82 3.91 9.81
CA TYR A 76 8.99 4.19 10.65
C TYR A 76 10.07 4.97 9.89
N LEU A 77 10.37 4.58 8.65
CA LEU A 77 11.33 5.30 7.81
C LEU A 77 10.87 6.71 7.49
N PHE A 78 9.59 6.88 7.17
CA PHE A 78 9.01 8.19 6.88
C PHE A 78 9.07 9.13 8.09
N LEU A 79 8.78 8.60 9.29
CA LEU A 79 8.86 9.36 10.53
C LEU A 79 10.30 9.78 10.85
N ASN A 80 11.26 8.86 10.77
CA ASN A 80 12.68 9.15 11.04
C ASN A 80 13.24 10.19 10.05
N ALA A 81 12.93 10.05 8.75
CA ALA A 81 13.32 11.04 7.75
C ALA A 81 12.68 12.43 8.00
N SER A 82 11.44 12.46 8.50
CA SER A 82 10.74 13.69 8.84
C SER A 82 11.33 14.37 10.07
N GLU A 83 11.72 13.60 11.09
CA GLU A 83 12.39 14.11 12.29
C GLU A 83 13.74 14.75 11.95
N GLN A 84 14.53 14.12 11.08
CA GLN A 84 15.82 14.66 10.65
C GLN A 84 15.65 15.96 9.85
N LYS A 85 14.65 16.03 8.97
CA LYS A 85 14.29 17.28 8.27
C LYS A 85 13.90 18.39 9.24
N PHE A 86 13.21 18.06 10.33
CA PHE A 86 12.81 19.03 11.36
C PHE A 86 14.03 19.58 12.11
N LYS A 87 14.92 18.70 12.58
CA LYS A 87 16.18 19.08 13.26
C LYS A 87 17.09 19.96 12.38
N LEU A 88 17.19 19.64 11.09
CA LEU A 88 17.92 20.45 10.11
C LEU A 88 17.32 21.85 9.91
N LYS A 89 15.98 21.97 9.95
CA LYS A 89 15.28 23.25 9.81
C LYS A 89 15.47 24.15 11.03
N GLU A 90 15.51 23.58 12.23
CA GLU A 90 15.73 24.30 13.49
C GLU A 90 17.17 24.81 13.63
N THR A 91 18.14 24.14 13.01
CA THR A 91 19.58 24.49 13.10
C THR A 91 20.02 25.62 12.16
N ASN A 92 19.11 26.23 11.37
CA ASN A 92 19.32 27.45 10.57
C ASN A 92 20.67 27.56 9.82
N LYS A 93 21.22 26.45 9.32
CA LYS A 93 22.36 26.45 8.40
C LYS A 93 21.82 26.38 6.97
N ASN A 94 22.20 27.35 6.15
CA ASN A 94 21.89 27.44 4.72
C ASN A 94 22.54 26.26 3.96
N ILE A 95 21.85 25.11 3.90
CA ILE A 95 22.33 23.94 3.16
C ILE A 95 21.88 24.07 1.69
N LYS A 96 22.80 24.43 0.79
CA LYS A 96 22.59 24.42 -0.66
C LYS A 96 22.62 22.98 -1.18
N ILE A 97 21.47 22.46 -1.60
CA ILE A 97 21.36 21.13 -2.22
C ILE A 97 21.64 21.28 -3.72
N LYS A 98 22.78 20.79 -4.20
CA LYS A 98 23.07 20.67 -5.63
C LYS A 98 22.69 19.27 -6.11
N PHE A 99 21.68 19.19 -6.95
CA PHE A 99 21.32 17.98 -7.68
C PHE A 99 22.19 17.91 -8.94
N ASN A 100 22.98 16.85 -9.07
CA ASN A 100 23.66 16.50 -10.32
C ASN A 100 23.19 15.11 -10.74
N GLU A 101 22.90 14.94 -12.04
CA GLU A 101 21.99 13.96 -12.63
C GLU A 101 22.38 12.49 -12.40
N ASN A 102 23.53 12.19 -11.78
CA ASN A 102 23.94 10.82 -11.45
C ASN A 102 24.53 10.61 -10.05
N LYS A 103 24.44 11.59 -9.14
CA LYS A 103 24.83 11.41 -7.72
C LYS A 103 24.25 12.52 -6.84
N VAL A 104 23.46 12.14 -5.84
CA VAL A 104 23.06 13.02 -4.76
C VAL A 104 24.17 13.01 -3.70
N THR A 105 25.08 13.98 -3.76
CA THR A 105 26.16 14.15 -2.76
C THR A 105 25.71 15.14 -1.69
N PHE A 106 25.42 14.63 -0.50
CA PHE A 106 25.21 15.42 0.72
C PHE A 106 26.56 15.79 1.32
N TYR A 107 26.89 17.09 1.40
CA TYR A 107 28.00 17.58 2.21
C TYR A 107 27.51 17.72 3.66
N SER A 108 27.81 16.75 4.51
CA SER A 108 27.96 17.01 5.95
C SER A 108 28.92 15.99 6.55
N GLU A 109 30.01 16.51 7.07
CA GLU A 109 31.03 15.84 7.84
C GLU A 109 30.49 15.49 9.23
N TYR A 110 29.60 14.51 9.34
CA TYR A 110 29.33 13.82 10.62
C TYR A 110 29.01 12.35 10.32
N ASN A 111 29.54 11.45 11.15
CA ASN A 111 29.47 9.99 11.05
C ASN A 111 28.03 9.41 11.15
N GLU A 112 27.00 10.26 11.07
CA GLU A 112 25.59 9.99 11.39
C GLU A 112 24.69 9.86 10.14
N TYR A 113 25.24 10.11 8.94
CA TYR A 113 24.51 10.02 7.66
C TYR A 113 24.71 8.70 6.91
N ALA A 114 25.49 7.76 7.46
CA ALA A 114 25.66 6.42 6.89
C ALA A 114 24.31 5.67 6.87
N THR A 115 23.53 5.81 7.94
CA THR A 115 22.17 5.29 8.08
C THR A 115 21.21 5.92 7.08
N LEU A 116 21.29 7.23 6.81
CA LEU A 116 20.45 7.87 5.78
C LEU A 116 20.75 7.36 4.37
N LYS A 117 22.03 7.15 4.05
CA LYS A 117 22.45 6.59 2.76
C LYS A 117 21.97 5.15 2.59
N GLU A 118 22.07 4.33 3.64
CA GLU A 118 21.48 2.99 3.67
C GLU A 118 19.97 3.02 3.55
N LEU A 119 19.27 3.95 4.22
CA LEU A 119 17.82 4.07 4.16
C LEU A 119 17.31 4.46 2.79
N ILE A 120 18.01 5.36 2.08
CA ILE A 120 17.66 5.73 0.70
C ILE A 120 17.95 4.55 -0.26
N LEU A 121 19.05 3.83 -0.06
CA LEU A 121 19.40 2.65 -0.85
C LEU A 121 18.41 1.49 -0.59
N LEU A 122 18.00 1.30 0.66
CA LEU A 122 17.04 0.29 1.08
C LEU A 122 15.64 0.64 0.59
N ASN A 123 15.25 1.93 0.59
CA ASN A 123 14.00 2.38 0.00
C ASN A 123 13.98 2.17 -1.52
N TYR A 124 15.06 2.47 -2.24
CA TYR A 124 15.17 2.17 -3.67
C TYR A 124 15.10 0.67 -3.96
N LYS A 125 15.77 -0.16 -3.14
CA LYS A 125 15.76 -1.62 -3.24
C LYS A 125 14.39 -2.23 -2.88
N LEU A 126 13.69 -1.65 -1.90
CA LEU A 126 12.32 -2.02 -1.52
C LEU A 126 11.33 -1.67 -2.63
N ASN A 127 11.47 -0.51 -3.25
CA ASN A 127 10.58 -0.08 -4.34
C ASN A 127 10.72 -1.00 -5.56
N ASN A 128 11.96 -1.44 -5.86
CA ASN A 128 12.21 -2.44 -6.90
C ASN A 128 11.67 -3.83 -6.54
N PHE A 129 11.66 -4.19 -5.25
CA PHE A 129 11.08 -5.45 -4.76
C PHE A 129 9.54 -5.42 -4.76
N LEU A 130 8.93 -4.28 -4.42
CA LEU A 130 7.49 -4.04 -4.52
C LEU A 130 7.02 -4.08 -5.99
N PHE A 131 7.82 -3.60 -6.93
CA PHE A 131 7.56 -3.74 -8.37
C PHE A 131 7.56 -5.21 -8.82
N PHE A 132 8.40 -6.06 -8.22
CA PHE A 132 8.47 -7.50 -8.51
C PHE A 132 7.35 -8.32 -7.87
N LEU A 133 6.70 -7.81 -6.81
CA LEU A 133 5.59 -8.47 -6.13
C LEU A 133 4.22 -8.14 -6.74
N VAL A 134 4.15 -7.10 -7.58
CA VAL A 134 2.92 -6.61 -8.24
C VAL A 134 2.93 -6.90 -9.75
N SER A 135 4.01 -7.48 -10.29
CA SER A 135 4.15 -7.89 -11.70
C SER A 135 4.23 -9.40 -11.85
#